data_AF-A0A8I2YUA9-F1
#
_entry.id   AF-A0A8I2YUA9-F1
#
_cell.length_a   1.000
_cell.length_b   1.000
_cell.length_c   1.000
_cell.angle_alpha   90.00
_cell.angle_beta   90.00
_cell.angle_gamma   90.00
#
_symmetry.space_group_name_H-M   'P 1'
#
loop_
_entity.id
_entity.type
_entity.pdbx_description
1 polymer ?
#
loop_
_entity_poly.entity_id
_entity_poly.type
_entity_poly.pdbx_seq_one_letter_code
_entity_poly.pdbx_strand_id
1 'polypeptide(L)'
;MVSPVITGYYRYTDIFFEWHQALPDPLDRSPLKAVLSQDALVHPDNPLHTDGVEGVQLYIGTLQNFETRLLFSSAQVEYIRYWLHAMQLTKHPIPLPYSDCLLTESSLRHVSPVHFSTKEDLRKALRQIEKNNKRLKGVDPTLNARRDIFERVRSFWSQKRGVWCALDFEAWDRDHTLLTEFGWSTVLWEGDEHIEQQGHLIVKEHMYYSNTFVPNHRQFFAFGTSEQVSKATFKDRIQTLVADLQSRGPLFLIFHDNNQDIKYLKSKDVDVVLSNMAFMLPDAPPQEGIFVIDTSDLFAALEGEAGGDRRSLERVCRHLQISTTHLHNAGNDAHYTMLALQSMASGDPIDMQREKRWPSRTSNNTGTPQTGTGVKVNFDAWEEDEDFSDQEGICGPIILDNNPDKGE
;
A
#
# COMPACT_ATOMS: atom_id res chain seq x y z
N MET A 1 -39.43 -18.53 -4.83
CA MET A 1 -38.44 -17.51 -4.44
C MET A 1 -37.08 -18.09 -4.76
N VAL A 2 -36.32 -17.47 -5.66
CA VAL A 2 -34.94 -17.89 -5.93
C VAL A 2 -34.13 -17.48 -4.70
N SER A 3 -33.55 -18.45 -3.99
CA SER A 3 -32.65 -18.15 -2.88
C SER A 3 -31.52 -17.25 -3.39
N PRO A 4 -31.11 -16.21 -2.63
CA PRO A 4 -30.03 -15.35 -3.06
C PRO A 4 -28.78 -16.19 -3.36
N VAL A 5 -28.15 -15.95 -4.50
CA VAL A 5 -26.88 -16.57 -4.85
C VAL A 5 -25.85 -16.03 -3.87
N ILE A 6 -25.36 -16.87 -2.97
CA ILE A 6 -24.32 -16.50 -2.01
C ILE A 6 -22.99 -16.59 -2.73
N THR A 7 -22.39 -15.43 -3.02
CA THR A 7 -21.03 -15.32 -3.53
C THR A 7 -20.03 -15.11 -2.40
N GLY A 8 -18.82 -15.62 -2.58
CA GLY A 8 -17.74 -15.48 -1.61
C GLY A 8 -16.45 -16.10 -2.12
N TYR A 9 -15.62 -16.53 -1.18
CA TYR A 9 -14.29 -17.07 -1.42
C TYR A 9 -14.04 -18.36 -0.64
N TYR A 10 -13.19 -19.23 -1.16
CA TYR A 10 -12.75 -20.44 -0.50
C TYR A 10 -11.25 -20.36 -0.22
N ARG A 11 -10.80 -20.85 0.94
CA ARG A 11 -9.36 -20.89 1.22
C ARG A 11 -8.69 -21.84 0.24
N TYR A 12 -7.52 -21.45 -0.26
CA TYR A 12 -6.71 -22.26 -1.16
C TYR A 12 -6.52 -23.69 -0.61
N THR A 13 -6.28 -23.82 0.70
CA THR A 13 -6.07 -25.12 1.34
C THR A 13 -7.32 -26.00 1.33
N ASP A 14 -8.52 -25.42 1.50
CA ASP A 14 -9.77 -26.20 1.47
C ASP A 14 -10.02 -26.75 0.05
N ILE A 15 -9.75 -25.94 -0.97
CA ILE A 15 -9.89 -26.34 -2.38
C ILE A 15 -8.83 -27.35 -2.78
N PHE A 16 -7.56 -27.08 -2.46
CA PHE A 16 -6.43 -27.87 -2.94
C PHE A 16 -6.29 -29.20 -2.18
N PHE A 17 -6.47 -29.21 -0.86
CA PHE A 17 -6.25 -30.40 -0.02
C PHE A 17 -7.53 -31.14 0.33
N GLU A 18 -8.66 -30.46 0.57
CA GLU A 18 -9.83 -31.10 1.17
C GLU A 18 -10.95 -31.42 0.16
N TRP A 19 -11.16 -30.58 -0.86
CA TRP A 19 -12.33 -30.72 -1.75
C TRP A 19 -12.41 -32.08 -2.44
N HIS A 20 -11.29 -32.59 -2.96
CA HIS A 20 -11.26 -33.91 -3.60
C HIS A 20 -11.55 -35.06 -2.62
N GLN A 21 -11.26 -34.90 -1.32
CA GLN A 21 -11.55 -35.92 -0.31
C GLN A 21 -13.03 -35.99 0.00
N ALA A 22 -13.74 -34.86 -0.11
CA ALA A 22 -15.18 -34.74 0.10
C ALA A 22 -16.04 -35.27 -1.08
N LEU A 23 -15.42 -35.66 -2.20
CA LEU A 23 -16.16 -36.18 -3.35
C LEU A 23 -16.73 -37.58 -3.08
N PRO A 24 -18.02 -37.81 -3.40
CA PRO A 24 -18.69 -39.09 -3.18
C PRO A 24 -18.16 -40.19 -4.11
N ASP A 25 -17.81 -39.85 -5.36
CA ASP A 25 -17.21 -40.78 -6.32
C ASP A 25 -15.67 -40.67 -6.27
N PRO A 26 -14.94 -41.75 -5.92
CA PRO A 26 -13.48 -41.76 -5.94
C PRO A 26 -12.86 -41.49 -7.31
N LEU A 27 -13.58 -41.76 -8.41
CA LEU A 27 -13.06 -41.55 -9.78
C LEU A 27 -12.93 -40.07 -10.12
N ASP A 28 -13.81 -39.22 -9.58
CA ASP A 28 -13.81 -37.77 -9.82
C ASP A 28 -12.64 -37.04 -9.12
N ARG A 29 -11.93 -37.73 -8.20
CA ARG A 29 -10.81 -37.16 -7.44
C ARG A 29 -9.61 -36.85 -8.31
N SER A 30 -9.27 -37.74 -9.24
CA SER A 30 -8.07 -37.59 -10.07
C SER A 30 -8.18 -36.40 -11.04
N PRO A 31 -9.29 -36.24 -11.78
CA PRO A 31 -9.50 -35.05 -12.62
C PRO A 31 -9.45 -33.74 -11.85
N LEU A 32 -10.11 -33.67 -10.69
CA LEU A 32 -10.11 -32.47 -9.85
C LEU A 32 -8.69 -32.12 -9.36
N LYS A 33 -7.92 -33.11 -8.90
CA LYS A 33 -6.53 -32.89 -8.47
C LYS A 33 -5.63 -32.44 -9.63
N ALA A 34 -5.85 -32.97 -10.83
CA ALA A 34 -5.06 -32.62 -12.00
C ALA A 34 -5.26 -31.15 -12.38
N VAL A 35 -6.51 -30.69 -12.50
CA VAL A 35 -6.82 -29.30 -12.88
C VAL A 35 -6.40 -28.27 -11.83
N LEU A 36 -6.43 -28.65 -10.54
CA LEU A 36 -6.00 -27.82 -9.42
C LEU A 36 -4.49 -27.92 -9.10
N SER A 37 -3.76 -28.81 -9.77
CA SER A 37 -2.32 -28.94 -9.52
C SER A 37 -1.61 -27.61 -9.80
N GLN A 38 -0.56 -27.28 -9.04
CA GLN A 38 0.09 -25.98 -9.15
C GLN A 38 0.68 -25.73 -10.53
N ASP A 39 1.24 -26.77 -11.16
CA ASP A 39 1.71 -26.72 -12.54
C ASP A 39 0.55 -26.45 -13.51
N ALA A 40 -0.61 -27.08 -13.30
CA ALA A 40 -1.78 -26.84 -14.14
C ALA A 40 -2.36 -25.45 -13.96
N LEU A 41 -2.47 -24.95 -12.72
CA LEU A 41 -3.09 -23.64 -12.43
C LEU A 41 -2.44 -22.51 -13.21
N VAL A 42 -1.11 -22.49 -13.26
CA VAL A 42 -0.33 -21.45 -13.95
C VAL A 42 -0.14 -21.71 -15.44
N HIS A 43 -0.65 -22.84 -15.95
CA HIS A 43 -0.55 -23.16 -17.37
C HIS A 43 -1.53 -22.31 -18.19
N PRO A 44 -1.15 -21.78 -19.37
CA PRO A 44 -2.05 -20.98 -20.21
C PRO A 44 -3.32 -21.71 -20.63
N ASP A 45 -3.26 -23.04 -20.81
CA ASP A 45 -4.43 -23.86 -21.15
C ASP A 45 -5.34 -24.20 -19.95
N ASN A 46 -5.06 -23.66 -18.75
CA ASN A 46 -5.91 -23.92 -17.60
C ASN A 46 -7.30 -23.29 -17.80
N PRO A 47 -8.39 -23.97 -17.41
CA PRO A 47 -9.73 -23.38 -17.44
C PRO A 47 -9.86 -22.06 -16.67
N LEU A 48 -9.06 -21.83 -15.63
CA LEU A 48 -9.07 -20.60 -14.84
C LEU A 48 -8.16 -19.50 -15.39
N HIS A 49 -7.52 -19.70 -16.53
CA HIS A 49 -6.72 -18.69 -17.17
C HIS A 49 -7.60 -17.51 -17.61
N THR A 50 -7.16 -16.29 -17.33
CA THR A 50 -7.86 -15.05 -17.71
C THR A 50 -7.13 -14.43 -18.90
N ASP A 51 -7.86 -14.07 -19.95
CA ASP A 51 -7.26 -13.41 -21.12
C ASP A 51 -6.46 -12.17 -20.72
N GLY A 52 -5.22 -12.07 -21.20
CA GLY A 52 -4.30 -10.97 -20.90
C GLY A 52 -3.58 -11.08 -19.56
N VAL A 53 -3.79 -12.14 -18.79
CA VAL A 53 -3.09 -12.41 -17.52
C VAL A 53 -2.19 -13.62 -17.70
N GLU A 54 -0.87 -13.46 -17.54
CA GLU A 54 0.03 -14.60 -17.53
C GLU A 54 -0.15 -15.45 -16.24
N GLY A 55 -0.35 -16.76 -16.41
CA GLY A 55 -0.52 -17.71 -15.30
C GLY A 55 -1.94 -17.72 -14.72
N VAL A 56 -2.04 -17.70 -13.38
CA VAL A 56 -3.31 -17.81 -12.64
C VAL A 56 -3.64 -16.54 -11.86
N GLN A 57 -4.89 -16.10 -11.92
CA GLN A 57 -5.44 -15.12 -10.99
C GLN A 57 -6.04 -15.83 -9.77
N LEU A 58 -5.59 -15.46 -8.58
CA LEU A 58 -6.17 -15.87 -7.29
C LEU A 58 -6.47 -14.61 -6.48
N TYR A 59 -6.85 -14.78 -5.21
CA TYR A 59 -7.18 -13.66 -4.34
C TYR A 59 -6.43 -13.78 -3.02
N ILE A 60 -5.89 -12.66 -2.53
CA ILE A 60 -5.43 -12.55 -1.15
C ILE A 60 -6.55 -11.91 -0.34
N GLY A 61 -7.01 -12.61 0.70
CA GLY A 61 -7.98 -12.09 1.64
C GLY A 61 -7.42 -11.99 3.06
N THR A 62 -7.76 -10.90 3.74
CA THR A 62 -7.45 -10.69 5.16
C THR A 62 -8.69 -11.01 5.99
N LEU A 63 -8.60 -11.97 6.89
CA LEU A 63 -9.67 -12.36 7.80
C LEU A 63 -9.87 -11.32 8.91
N GLN A 64 -10.99 -11.41 9.64
CA GLN A 64 -11.30 -10.50 10.76
C GLN A 64 -10.23 -10.50 11.86
N ASN A 65 -9.51 -11.61 12.03
CA ASN A 65 -8.39 -11.78 12.96
C ASN A 65 -7.02 -11.32 12.39
N PHE A 66 -7.01 -10.56 11.29
CA PHE A 66 -5.81 -10.07 10.58
C PHE A 66 -4.97 -11.14 9.89
N GLU A 67 -5.37 -12.41 9.93
CA GLU A 67 -4.68 -13.44 9.17
C GLU A 67 -4.94 -13.30 7.68
N THR A 68 -3.88 -13.42 6.90
CA THR A 68 -3.96 -13.40 5.45
C THR A 68 -4.05 -14.82 4.91
N ARG A 69 -4.88 -15.03 3.88
CA ARG A 69 -5.07 -16.31 3.21
C ARG A 69 -5.09 -16.12 1.70
N LEU A 70 -4.54 -17.09 0.98
CA LEU A 70 -4.75 -17.21 -0.45
C LEU A 70 -6.10 -17.90 -0.69
N LEU A 71 -6.88 -17.40 -1.64
CA LEU A 71 -8.27 -17.75 -1.84
C LEU A 71 -8.58 -18.01 -3.32
N PHE A 72 -9.53 -18.90 -3.57
CA PHE A 72 -10.26 -19.00 -4.84
C PHE A 72 -11.59 -18.24 -4.70
N SER A 73 -12.04 -17.57 -5.76
CA SER A 73 -13.42 -17.07 -5.78
C SER A 73 -14.40 -18.24 -5.93
N SER A 74 -15.60 -18.06 -5.38
CA SER A 74 -16.72 -19.00 -5.59
C SER A 74 -17.03 -19.22 -7.07
N ALA A 75 -16.89 -18.19 -7.92
CA ALA A 75 -17.04 -18.30 -9.36
C ALA A 75 -16.02 -19.25 -10.00
N GLN A 76 -14.74 -19.19 -9.59
CA GLN A 76 -13.70 -20.11 -10.09
C GLN A 76 -14.00 -21.56 -9.70
N VAL A 77 -14.40 -21.78 -8.45
CA VAL A 77 -14.76 -23.11 -7.94
C VAL A 77 -15.98 -23.65 -8.68
N GLU A 78 -17.01 -22.83 -8.88
CA GLU A 78 -18.19 -23.21 -9.64
C GLU A 78 -17.86 -23.54 -11.10
N TYR A 79 -17.03 -22.72 -11.74
CA TYR A 79 -16.60 -22.93 -13.11
C TYR A 79 -15.87 -24.27 -13.30
N ILE A 80 -14.93 -24.61 -12.42
CA ILE A 80 -14.21 -25.90 -12.48
C ILE A 80 -15.18 -27.09 -12.49
N ARG A 81 -16.25 -27.04 -11.67
CA ARG A 81 -17.23 -28.13 -11.57
C ARG A 81 -17.91 -28.42 -12.90
N TYR A 82 -18.37 -27.35 -13.55
CA TYR A 82 -19.04 -27.47 -14.84
C TYR A 82 -18.06 -27.79 -15.96
N TRP A 83 -16.86 -27.22 -15.93
CA TRP A 83 -15.82 -27.48 -16.91
C TRP A 83 -15.40 -28.96 -16.92
N LEU A 84 -15.12 -29.54 -15.75
CA LEU A 84 -14.76 -30.97 -15.63
C LEU A 84 -15.83 -31.89 -16.21
N HIS A 85 -17.10 -31.58 -15.96
CA HIS A 85 -18.22 -32.33 -16.50
C HIS A 85 -18.38 -32.12 -18.01
N ALA A 86 -18.29 -30.88 -18.49
CA ALA A 86 -18.40 -30.55 -19.92
C ALA A 86 -17.30 -31.20 -20.75
N MET A 87 -16.09 -31.32 -20.20
CA MET A 87 -14.97 -32.03 -20.81
C MET A 87 -15.05 -33.55 -20.66
N GLN A 88 -16.15 -34.08 -20.10
CA GLN A 88 -16.39 -35.51 -19.87
C GLN A 88 -15.33 -36.17 -18.98
N LEU A 89 -14.65 -35.38 -18.15
CA LEU A 89 -13.67 -35.87 -17.16
C LEU A 89 -14.37 -36.39 -15.90
N THR A 90 -15.59 -35.93 -15.62
CA THR A 90 -16.47 -36.44 -14.57
C THR A 90 -17.85 -36.78 -15.12
N LYS A 91 -18.49 -37.83 -14.59
CA LYS A 91 -19.81 -38.30 -15.09
C LYS A 91 -20.92 -37.30 -14.83
N HIS A 92 -20.84 -36.59 -13.71
CA HIS A 92 -21.76 -35.54 -13.31
C HIS A 92 -20.95 -34.32 -12.84
N PRO A 93 -21.55 -33.13 -12.78
CA PRO A 93 -20.94 -31.99 -12.08
C PRO A 93 -20.63 -32.39 -10.64
N ILE A 94 -19.37 -32.30 -10.24
CA ILE A 94 -18.97 -32.61 -8.87
C ILE A 94 -19.66 -31.65 -7.89
N PRO A 95 -19.93 -32.06 -6.63
CA PRO A 95 -20.51 -31.17 -5.64
C PRO A 95 -19.58 -29.99 -5.31
N LEU A 96 -20.17 -28.88 -4.83
CA LEU A 96 -19.40 -27.80 -4.23
C LEU A 96 -18.61 -28.31 -3.00
N PRO A 97 -17.54 -27.61 -2.60
CA PRO A 97 -16.93 -27.81 -1.29
C PRO A 97 -17.98 -27.70 -0.17
N TYR A 98 -17.72 -28.34 0.98
CA TYR A 98 -18.63 -28.33 2.13
C TYR A 98 -18.97 -26.91 2.58
N SER A 99 -20.21 -26.66 3.02
CA SER A 99 -20.76 -25.31 3.27
C SER A 99 -19.90 -24.43 4.18
N ASP A 100 -19.24 -25.04 5.16
CA ASP A 100 -18.55 -24.33 6.25
C ASP A 100 -17.21 -23.69 5.81
N CYS A 101 -16.75 -23.93 4.57
CA CYS A 101 -15.52 -23.33 4.05
C CYS A 101 -15.72 -22.10 3.17
N LEU A 102 -16.97 -21.69 2.89
CA LEU A 102 -17.26 -20.47 2.14
C LEU A 102 -17.09 -19.24 3.04
N LEU A 103 -16.09 -18.43 2.75
CA LEU A 103 -15.89 -17.11 3.34
C LEU A 103 -16.74 -16.09 2.60
N THR A 104 -17.68 -15.47 3.31
CA THR A 104 -18.49 -14.36 2.80
C THR A 104 -17.79 -13.03 3.03
N GLU A 105 -18.32 -11.95 2.46
CA GLU A 105 -17.78 -10.59 2.65
C GLU A 105 -17.64 -10.22 4.14
N SER A 106 -18.59 -10.62 4.99
CA SER A 106 -18.52 -10.37 6.44
C SER A 106 -17.36 -11.09 7.13
N SER A 107 -16.83 -12.16 6.52
CA SER A 107 -15.70 -12.93 7.04
C SER A 107 -14.34 -12.27 6.74
N LEU A 108 -14.31 -11.30 5.82
CA LEU A 108 -13.11 -10.71 5.26
C LEU A 108 -13.09 -9.19 5.53
N ARG A 109 -11.91 -8.67 5.83
CA ARG A 109 -11.65 -7.22 5.92
C ARG A 109 -11.35 -6.65 4.55
N HIS A 110 -10.42 -7.31 3.85
CA HIS A 110 -9.91 -6.92 2.54
C HIS A 110 -9.82 -8.14 1.65
N VAL A 111 -10.06 -7.94 0.35
CA VAL A 111 -9.78 -8.93 -0.67
C VAL A 111 -9.18 -8.21 -1.87
N SER A 112 -8.07 -8.74 -2.38
CA SER A 112 -7.40 -8.21 -3.57
C SER A 112 -7.06 -9.34 -4.54
N PRO A 113 -7.27 -9.16 -5.86
CA PRO A 113 -6.76 -10.10 -6.84
C PRO A 113 -5.23 -10.10 -6.83
N VAL A 114 -4.64 -11.26 -7.09
CA VAL A 114 -3.19 -11.46 -7.24
C VAL A 114 -2.92 -12.43 -8.37
N HIS A 115 -1.77 -12.29 -9.02
CA HIS A 115 -1.39 -13.07 -10.19
C HIS A 115 -0.09 -13.83 -9.94
N PHE A 116 -0.04 -15.07 -10.42
CA PHE A 116 1.15 -15.91 -10.35
C PHE A 116 1.44 -16.51 -11.72
N SER A 117 2.53 -16.05 -12.35
CA SER A 117 2.98 -16.55 -13.67
C SER A 117 3.59 -17.94 -13.58
N THR A 118 4.22 -18.30 -12.46
CA THR A 118 4.91 -19.58 -12.29
C THR A 118 4.46 -20.32 -11.02
N LYS A 119 4.66 -21.64 -11.01
CA LYS A 119 4.39 -22.47 -9.83
C LYS A 119 5.33 -22.14 -8.69
N GLU A 120 6.56 -21.71 -8.99
CA GLU A 120 7.54 -21.28 -8.00
C GLU A 120 7.04 -20.04 -7.26
N ASP A 121 6.47 -19.07 -7.97
CA ASP A 121 5.88 -17.86 -7.39
C ASP A 121 4.70 -18.19 -6.48
N LEU A 122 3.79 -19.04 -6.96
CA LEU A 122 2.65 -19.51 -6.15
C LEU A 122 3.11 -20.23 -4.87
N ARG A 123 4.11 -21.12 -4.98
CA ARG A 123 4.69 -21.81 -3.82
C ARG A 123 5.38 -20.85 -2.87
N LYS A 124 6.12 -19.86 -3.39
CA LYS A 124 6.80 -18.84 -2.59
C LYS A 124 5.78 -18.01 -1.83
N ALA A 125 4.71 -17.57 -2.48
CA ALA A 125 3.64 -16.79 -1.88
C ALA A 125 2.93 -17.54 -0.75
N LEU A 126 2.55 -18.81 -0.96
CA LEU A 126 1.94 -19.65 0.09
C LEU A 126 2.84 -19.75 1.33
N ARG A 127 4.13 -20.00 1.14
CA ARG A 127 5.11 -20.05 2.24
C ARG A 127 5.23 -18.70 2.94
N GLN A 128 5.26 -17.60 2.18
CA GLN A 128 5.42 -16.26 2.75
C GLN A 128 4.20 -15.85 3.57
N ILE A 129 2.99 -16.15 3.09
CA ILE A 129 1.73 -15.93 3.83
C ILE A 129 1.78 -16.65 5.18
N GLU A 130 2.18 -17.93 5.21
CA GLU A 130 2.30 -18.69 6.46
C GLU A 130 3.32 -18.06 7.42
N LYS A 131 4.50 -17.67 6.91
CA LYS A 131 5.54 -17.02 7.71
C LYS A 131 5.06 -15.70 8.30
N ASN A 132 4.41 -14.85 7.49
CA ASN A 132 3.92 -13.55 7.93
C ASN A 132 2.82 -13.69 8.97
N ASN A 133 1.86 -14.61 8.79
CA ASN A 133 0.84 -14.87 9.81
C ASN A 133 1.44 -15.28 11.15
N LYS A 134 2.50 -16.11 11.15
CA LYS A 134 3.22 -16.47 12.39
C LYS A 134 3.88 -15.25 13.02
N ARG A 135 4.58 -14.43 12.23
CA ARG A 135 5.30 -13.23 12.69
C ARG A 135 4.38 -12.13 13.22
N LEU A 136 3.21 -11.95 12.60
CA LEU A 136 2.20 -10.96 12.95
C LEU A 136 1.30 -11.41 14.11
N LYS A 137 1.35 -12.67 14.51
CA LYS A 137 0.59 -13.15 15.65
C LYS A 137 1.07 -12.48 16.94
N GLY A 138 0.20 -11.69 17.56
CA GLY A 138 0.49 -11.02 18.83
C GLY A 138 1.36 -9.77 18.72
N VAL A 139 1.51 -9.19 17.52
CA VAL A 139 2.18 -7.89 17.34
C VAL A 139 1.33 -6.74 17.88
N ASP A 140 1.95 -5.58 17.99
CA ASP A 140 1.29 -4.34 18.41
C ASP A 140 -0.01 -4.08 17.60
N PRO A 141 -1.15 -3.82 18.26
CA PRO A 141 -2.40 -3.47 17.59
C PRO A 141 -2.28 -2.28 16.62
N THR A 142 -1.36 -1.35 16.89
CA THR A 142 -1.07 -0.18 16.05
C THR A 142 -0.59 -0.60 14.67
N LEU A 143 0.27 -1.62 14.59
CA LEU A 143 0.73 -2.14 13.30
C LEU A 143 -0.42 -2.76 12.51
N ASN A 144 -1.32 -3.49 13.17
CA ASN A 144 -2.50 -4.05 12.51
C ASN A 144 -3.45 -2.95 12.00
N ALA A 145 -3.64 -1.88 12.77
CA ALA A 145 -4.44 -0.73 12.35
C ALA A 145 -3.82 -0.02 11.13
N ARG A 146 -2.51 0.23 11.14
CA ARG A 146 -1.79 0.80 9.99
C ARG A 146 -1.89 -0.07 8.73
N ARG A 147 -1.75 -1.39 8.88
CA ARG A 147 -1.91 -2.36 7.79
C ARG A 147 -3.34 -2.38 7.23
N ASP A 148 -4.34 -2.26 8.10
CA ASP A 148 -5.74 -2.15 7.70
C ASP A 148 -5.99 -0.89 6.87
N ILE A 149 -5.47 0.26 7.33
CA ILE A 149 -5.53 1.52 6.58
C ILE A 149 -4.82 1.40 5.23
N PHE A 150 -3.65 0.76 5.18
CA PHE A 150 -2.91 0.54 3.93
C PHE A 150 -3.74 -0.21 2.89
N GLU A 151 -4.37 -1.32 3.27
CA GLU A 151 -5.21 -2.10 2.35
C GLU A 151 -6.50 -1.37 1.97
N ARG A 152 -7.08 -0.55 2.86
CA ARG A 152 -8.21 0.33 2.51
C ARG A 152 -7.82 1.37 1.46
N VAL A 153 -6.67 2.03 1.65
CA VAL A 153 -6.16 3.01 0.69
C VAL A 153 -5.93 2.36 -0.67
N ARG A 154 -5.29 1.18 -0.73
CA ARG A 154 -5.17 0.37 -1.95
C ARG A 154 -6.53 0.11 -2.61
N SER A 155 -7.48 -0.39 -1.83
CA SER A 155 -8.82 -0.74 -2.31
C SER A 155 -9.53 0.48 -2.90
N PHE A 156 -9.52 1.60 -2.18
CA PHE A 156 -10.17 2.84 -2.61
C PHE A 156 -9.49 3.44 -3.84
N TRP A 157 -8.16 3.46 -3.88
CA TRP A 157 -7.38 3.93 -5.01
C TRP A 157 -7.65 3.10 -6.28
N SER A 158 -7.72 1.77 -6.15
CA SER A 158 -7.97 0.86 -7.27
C SER A 158 -9.32 1.06 -7.97
N GLN A 159 -10.28 1.67 -7.27
CA GLN A 159 -11.60 1.96 -7.82
C GLN A 159 -11.60 3.20 -8.70
N LYS A 160 -10.52 4.00 -8.71
CA LYS A 160 -10.42 5.23 -9.49
C LYS A 160 -11.59 6.19 -9.21
N ARG A 161 -11.88 6.37 -7.92
CA ARG A 161 -13.00 7.20 -7.44
C ARG A 161 -12.54 8.16 -6.35
N GLY A 162 -13.27 9.27 -6.23
CA GLY A 162 -12.98 10.34 -5.28
C GLY A 162 -11.90 11.28 -5.77
N VAL A 163 -11.61 12.26 -4.93
CA VAL A 163 -10.61 13.29 -5.17
C VAL A 163 -9.50 13.13 -4.14
N TRP A 164 -8.27 12.98 -4.61
CA TRP A 164 -7.10 12.74 -3.78
C TRP A 164 -6.24 13.98 -3.82
N CYS A 165 -5.98 14.59 -2.68
CA CYS A 165 -5.26 15.86 -2.60
C CYS A 165 -4.16 15.79 -1.54
N ALA A 166 -2.92 15.67 -1.99
CA ALA A 166 -1.76 15.85 -1.13
C ALA A 166 -1.52 17.33 -0.88
N LEU A 167 -1.30 17.70 0.38
CA LEU A 167 -1.11 19.06 0.83
C LEU A 167 0.12 19.15 1.72
N ASP A 168 0.81 20.28 1.65
CA ASP A 168 1.92 20.60 2.53
C ASP A 168 1.97 22.12 2.78
N PHE A 169 2.41 22.51 3.98
CA PHE A 169 2.62 23.89 4.36
C PHE A 169 4.04 24.09 4.90
N GLU A 170 4.65 25.21 4.50
CA GLU A 170 5.86 25.70 5.16
C GLU A 170 5.53 26.91 6.03
N ALA A 171 6.18 26.99 7.19
CA ALA A 171 6.11 28.10 8.10
C ALA A 171 7.52 28.54 8.52
N TRP A 172 7.67 29.79 8.95
CA TRP A 172 8.97 30.24 9.42
C TRP A 172 9.41 29.46 10.67
N ASP A 173 10.61 28.90 10.61
CA ASP A 173 11.13 28.00 11.64
C ASP A 173 11.33 28.62 13.04
N ARG A 174 11.32 29.96 13.14
CA ARG A 174 11.36 30.67 14.44
C ARG A 174 9.98 31.11 14.94
N ASP A 175 8.97 31.10 14.09
CA ASP A 175 7.58 31.40 14.45
C ASP A 175 6.63 30.64 13.51
N HIS A 176 6.20 29.47 13.99
CA HIS A 176 5.28 28.60 13.27
C HIS A 176 3.88 29.19 13.07
N THR A 177 3.59 30.41 13.54
CA THR A 177 2.36 31.14 13.21
C THR A 177 2.47 31.90 11.87
N LEU A 178 3.69 32.04 11.33
CA LEU A 178 3.92 32.73 10.06
C LEU A 178 4.06 31.72 8.92
N LEU A 179 2.92 31.37 8.31
CA LEU A 179 2.87 30.53 7.11
C LEU A 179 3.54 31.22 5.93
N THR A 180 4.52 30.58 5.31
CA THR A 180 5.27 31.14 4.20
C THR A 180 4.80 30.59 2.86
N GLU A 181 4.41 29.32 2.82
CA GLU A 181 4.12 28.60 1.57
C GLU A 181 2.97 27.60 1.74
N PHE A 182 2.34 27.24 0.63
CA PHE A 182 1.36 26.17 0.55
C PHE A 182 1.50 25.46 -0.79
N GLY A 183 1.56 24.14 -0.75
CA GLY A 183 1.61 23.29 -1.92
C GLY A 183 0.45 22.32 -1.97
N TRP A 184 0.05 21.95 -3.18
CA TRP A 184 -0.91 20.89 -3.40
C TRP A 184 -0.56 20.05 -4.63
N SER A 185 -0.94 18.78 -4.57
CA SER A 185 -0.96 17.86 -5.71
C SER A 185 -2.26 17.05 -5.64
N THR A 186 -2.99 17.00 -6.75
CA THR A 186 -4.33 16.41 -6.83
C THR A 186 -4.38 15.35 -7.91
N VAL A 187 -5.13 14.30 -7.63
CA VAL A 187 -5.47 13.23 -8.57
C VAL A 187 -6.97 12.97 -8.48
N LEU A 188 -7.63 12.93 -9.63
CA LEU A 188 -9.03 12.53 -9.76
C LEU A 188 -9.25 11.81 -11.09
N TRP A 189 -10.41 11.16 -11.20
CA TRP A 189 -10.81 10.47 -12.42
C TRP A 189 -12.12 11.02 -12.95
N GLU A 190 -12.14 11.36 -14.24
CA GLU A 190 -13.34 11.70 -14.99
C GLU A 190 -13.57 10.60 -16.05
N GLY A 191 -14.39 9.62 -15.70
CA GLY A 191 -14.49 8.38 -16.47
C GLY A 191 -13.20 7.57 -16.36
N ASP A 192 -12.58 7.25 -17.50
CA ASP A 192 -11.29 6.55 -17.56
C ASP A 192 -10.09 7.52 -17.58
N GLU A 193 -10.33 8.83 -17.68
CA GLU A 193 -9.28 9.84 -17.74
C GLU A 193 -8.71 10.10 -16.34
N HIS A 194 -7.38 10.05 -16.24
CA HIS A 194 -6.62 10.36 -15.03
C HIS A 194 -6.16 11.80 -15.09
N ILE A 195 -6.68 12.64 -14.19
CA ILE A 195 -6.43 14.07 -14.17
C ILE A 195 -5.56 14.41 -12.97
N GLU A 196 -4.41 15.03 -13.25
CA GLU A 196 -3.48 15.51 -12.22
C GLU A 196 -3.37 17.04 -12.29
N GLN A 197 -3.38 17.69 -11.12
CA GLN A 197 -3.11 19.11 -11.00
C GLN A 197 -2.27 19.37 -9.76
N GLN A 198 -1.35 20.33 -9.85
CA GLN A 198 -0.47 20.73 -8.76
C GLN A 198 -0.24 22.23 -8.77
N GLY A 199 0.22 22.76 -7.64
CA GLY A 199 0.61 24.15 -7.56
C GLY A 199 1.28 24.52 -6.26
N HIS A 200 1.74 25.77 -6.22
CA HIS A 200 2.55 26.27 -5.14
C HIS A 200 2.30 27.78 -4.93
N LEU A 201 1.88 28.16 -3.73
CA LEU A 201 1.66 29.55 -3.32
C LEU A 201 2.75 30.01 -2.36
N ILE A 202 3.22 31.24 -2.53
CA ILE A 202 4.15 31.92 -1.62
C ILE A 202 3.48 33.18 -1.06
N VAL A 203 3.53 33.37 0.25
CA VAL A 203 3.02 34.58 0.92
C VAL A 203 4.00 35.75 0.71
N LYS A 204 3.59 36.74 -0.08
CA LYS A 204 4.40 37.94 -0.41
C LYS A 204 4.91 38.67 0.82
N GLU A 205 4.04 38.84 1.80
CA GLU A 205 4.32 39.54 3.04
C GLU A 205 5.32 38.81 3.93
N HIS A 206 5.66 37.55 3.62
CA HIS A 206 6.60 36.76 4.42
C HIS A 206 7.89 36.41 3.67
N MET A 207 8.13 36.98 2.48
CA MET A 207 9.32 36.65 1.69
C MET A 207 10.65 37.01 2.36
N TYR A 208 10.66 37.97 3.29
CA TYR A 208 11.85 38.38 4.01
C TYR A 208 12.21 37.46 5.20
N TYR A 209 11.34 36.48 5.52
CA TYR A 209 11.66 35.44 6.48
C TYR A 209 12.35 34.27 5.78
N SER A 210 13.59 34.03 6.15
CA SER A 210 14.39 32.87 5.73
C SER A 210 14.53 31.89 6.89
N ASN A 211 14.38 30.61 6.58
CA ASN A 211 14.63 29.55 7.55
C ASN A 211 16.12 29.52 7.94
N THR A 212 16.36 29.17 9.19
CA THR A 212 17.67 28.98 9.83
C THR A 212 18.07 27.50 9.88
N PHE A 213 17.12 26.61 10.17
CA PHE A 213 17.36 25.19 10.48
C PHE A 213 17.07 24.24 9.31
N VAL A 214 16.35 24.74 8.30
CA VAL A 214 15.85 23.96 7.17
C VAL A 214 16.26 24.67 5.87
N PRO A 215 16.66 23.94 4.81
CA PRO A 215 16.95 24.52 3.50
C PRO A 215 15.83 25.44 3.01
N ASN A 216 16.20 26.58 2.42
CA ASN A 216 15.24 27.52 1.87
C ASN A 216 15.05 27.25 0.37
N HIS A 217 14.16 26.32 0.04
CA HIS A 217 13.86 25.96 -1.34
C HIS A 217 12.59 26.63 -1.89
N ARG A 218 12.10 27.66 -1.21
CA ARG A 218 10.86 28.39 -1.54
C ARG A 218 10.66 28.75 -3.00
N GLN A 219 11.72 29.14 -3.70
CA GLN A 219 11.64 29.58 -5.10
C GLN A 219 11.85 28.46 -6.13
N PHE A 220 12.11 27.23 -5.68
CA PHE A 220 12.50 26.10 -6.54
C PHE A 220 11.38 25.07 -6.67
N PHE A 221 10.19 25.51 -7.08
CA PHE A 221 9.10 24.59 -7.41
C PHE A 221 9.40 23.88 -8.73
N ALA A 222 9.61 22.56 -8.68
CA ALA A 222 10.06 21.75 -9.81
C ALA A 222 8.95 21.45 -10.82
N PHE A 223 7.69 21.61 -10.43
CA PHE A 223 6.52 21.14 -11.19
C PHE A 223 5.65 22.25 -11.77
N GLY A 224 6.19 23.47 -11.86
CA GLY A 224 5.48 24.61 -12.42
C GLY A 224 6.12 25.94 -12.04
N THR A 225 5.27 26.93 -11.77
CA THR A 225 5.72 28.26 -11.33
C THR A 225 5.04 28.62 -10.01
N SER A 226 5.84 29.03 -9.02
CA SER A 226 5.32 29.50 -7.75
C SER A 226 4.53 30.81 -7.92
N GLU A 227 3.30 30.85 -7.42
CA GLU A 227 2.48 32.05 -7.42
C GLU A 227 2.72 32.86 -6.13
N GLN A 228 3.23 34.08 -6.26
CA GLN A 228 3.33 34.99 -5.12
C GLN A 228 2.01 35.71 -4.88
N VAL A 229 1.41 35.51 -3.72
CA VAL A 229 0.07 36.01 -3.36
C VAL A 229 0.09 36.80 -2.07
N SER A 230 -0.89 37.68 -1.87
CA SER A 230 -1.09 38.34 -0.56
C SER A 230 -1.62 37.34 0.46
N LYS A 231 -1.53 37.63 1.76
CA LYS A 231 -2.15 36.80 2.81
C LYS A 231 -3.64 36.55 2.58
N ALA A 232 -4.37 37.57 2.15
CA ALA A 232 -5.81 37.46 1.88
C ALA A 232 -6.09 36.50 0.71
N THR A 233 -5.30 36.61 -0.37
CA THR A 233 -5.42 35.71 -1.53
C THR A 233 -4.95 34.30 -1.21
N PHE A 234 -3.91 34.14 -0.38
CA PHE A 234 -3.44 32.84 0.10
C PHE A 234 -4.57 32.09 0.80
N LYS A 235 -5.22 32.74 1.77
CA LYS A 235 -6.40 32.22 2.47
C LYS A 235 -7.52 31.83 1.51
N ASP A 236 -7.94 32.77 0.67
CA ASP A 236 -9.05 32.60 -0.28
C ASP A 236 -8.81 31.45 -1.28
N ARG A 237 -7.58 31.32 -1.79
CA ARG A 237 -7.20 30.26 -2.73
C ARG A 237 -7.24 28.88 -2.09
N ILE A 238 -6.78 28.73 -0.85
CA ILE A 238 -6.82 27.44 -0.14
C ILE A 238 -8.27 27.06 0.17
N GLN A 239 -9.07 28.01 0.66
CA GLN A 239 -10.50 27.79 0.94
C GLN A 239 -11.26 27.37 -0.33
N THR A 240 -11.02 28.08 -1.44
CA THR A 240 -11.64 27.79 -2.74
C THR A 240 -11.20 26.43 -3.28
N LEU A 241 -9.90 26.10 -3.20
CA LEU A 241 -9.37 24.81 -3.61
C LEU A 241 -10.08 23.67 -2.87
N VAL A 242 -10.08 23.71 -1.53
CA VAL A 242 -10.68 22.63 -0.74
C VAL A 242 -12.19 22.52 -0.99
N ALA A 243 -12.90 23.65 -1.11
CA ALA A 243 -14.34 23.65 -1.42
C ALA A 243 -14.65 23.07 -2.82
N ASP A 244 -13.85 23.40 -3.84
CA ASP A 244 -13.98 22.83 -5.19
C ASP A 244 -13.77 21.32 -5.17
N LEU A 245 -12.70 20.85 -4.52
CA LEU A 245 -12.39 19.42 -4.41
C LEU A 245 -13.48 18.64 -3.65
N GLN A 246 -14.02 19.21 -2.56
CA GLN A 246 -15.16 18.62 -1.84
C GLN A 246 -16.42 18.50 -2.70
N SER A 247 -16.64 19.43 -3.62
CA SER A 247 -17.84 19.42 -4.48
C SER A 247 -17.83 18.31 -5.54
N ARG A 248 -16.65 17.74 -5.82
CA ARG A 248 -16.43 16.73 -6.86
C ARG A 248 -16.58 15.28 -6.36
N GLY A 249 -16.69 15.06 -5.06
CA GLY A 249 -16.88 13.72 -4.48
C GLY A 249 -16.25 13.56 -3.09
N PRO A 250 -16.04 12.32 -2.61
CA PRO A 250 -15.32 12.09 -1.37
C PRO A 250 -13.87 12.58 -1.52
N LEU A 251 -13.42 13.40 -0.58
CA LEU A 251 -12.10 14.04 -0.60
C LEU A 251 -11.14 13.31 0.35
N PHE A 252 -10.05 12.78 -0.21
CA PHE A 252 -8.94 12.21 0.55
C PHE A 252 -7.82 13.24 0.66
N LEU A 253 -7.69 13.88 1.83
CA LEU A 253 -6.59 14.78 2.14
C LEU A 253 -5.38 13.96 2.58
N ILE A 254 -4.28 14.10 1.87
CA ILE A 254 -3.07 13.30 2.06
C ILE A 254 -1.98 14.21 2.60
N PHE A 255 -1.30 13.74 3.63
CA PHE A 255 -0.19 14.45 4.26
C PHE A 255 0.99 13.50 4.46
N HIS A 256 2.11 14.08 4.84
CA HIS A 256 3.25 13.34 5.38
C HIS A 256 3.55 13.88 6.79
N ASP A 257 3.00 13.23 7.81
CA ASP A 257 2.82 13.77 9.18
C ASP A 257 1.79 14.92 9.24
N ASN A 258 0.51 14.53 9.29
CA ASN A 258 -0.63 15.44 9.17
C ASN A 258 -0.82 16.46 10.31
N ASN A 259 -0.10 16.31 11.43
CA ASN A 259 -0.47 16.96 12.69
C ASN A 259 -0.40 18.48 12.61
N GLN A 260 0.59 19.01 11.91
CA GLN A 260 0.83 20.44 11.83
C GLN A 260 0.00 21.09 10.70
N ASP A 261 -0.08 20.46 9.53
CA ASP A 261 -0.87 20.95 8.40
C ASP A 261 -2.36 21.06 8.73
N ILE A 262 -2.92 20.11 9.48
CA ILE A 262 -4.32 20.18 9.90
C ILE A 262 -4.55 21.36 10.85
N LYS A 263 -3.58 21.71 11.70
CA LYS A 263 -3.68 22.91 12.54
C LYS A 263 -3.62 24.17 11.67
N TYR A 264 -2.80 24.18 10.62
CA TYR A 264 -2.72 25.29 9.69
C TYR A 264 -4.01 25.49 8.90
N LEU A 265 -4.59 24.42 8.35
CA LEU A 265 -5.89 24.48 7.67
C LEU A 265 -6.99 25.07 8.56
N LYS A 266 -6.97 24.78 9.86
CA LYS A 266 -7.94 25.28 10.85
C LYS A 266 -7.55 26.62 11.49
N SER A 267 -6.35 27.12 11.23
CA SER A 267 -5.87 28.37 11.82
C SER A 267 -6.64 29.57 11.26
N LYS A 268 -6.57 30.73 11.92
CA LYS A 268 -7.25 31.95 11.44
C LYS A 268 -6.73 32.44 10.09
N ASP A 269 -5.47 32.11 9.79
CA ASP A 269 -4.78 32.50 8.57
C ASP A 269 -5.27 31.73 7.33
N VAL A 270 -5.92 30.58 7.52
CA VAL A 270 -6.45 29.73 6.43
C VAL A 270 -7.95 29.46 6.59
N ASP A 271 -8.38 29.02 7.77
CA ASP A 271 -9.79 28.94 8.20
C ASP A 271 -10.66 28.13 7.22
N VAL A 272 -10.17 26.96 6.81
CA VAL A 272 -10.88 26.06 5.91
C VAL A 272 -11.96 25.31 6.67
N VAL A 273 -13.15 25.22 6.07
CA VAL A 273 -14.27 24.45 6.61
C VAL A 273 -14.06 22.96 6.30
N LEU A 274 -13.63 22.21 7.32
CA LEU A 274 -13.40 20.76 7.28
C LEU A 274 -14.52 19.99 7.99
N SER A 275 -15.77 20.23 7.59
CA SER A 275 -16.94 19.55 8.17
C SER A 275 -16.87 18.04 7.93
N ASN A 276 -17.17 17.25 8.97
CA ASN A 276 -17.20 15.78 8.92
C ASN A 276 -15.86 15.13 8.49
N MET A 277 -14.73 15.77 8.79
CA MET A 277 -13.40 15.19 8.58
C MET A 277 -13.17 13.97 9.46
N ALA A 278 -12.83 12.84 8.84
CA ALA A 278 -12.58 11.57 9.50
C ALA A 278 -11.12 11.13 9.34
N PHE A 279 -10.53 10.62 10.43
CA PHE A 279 -9.21 9.98 10.43
C PHE A 279 -9.29 8.46 10.23
N MET A 280 -10.50 7.91 10.30
CA MET A 280 -10.77 6.49 10.08
C MET A 280 -11.45 6.32 8.73
N LEU A 281 -10.90 5.42 7.91
CA LEU A 281 -11.50 5.06 6.63
C LEU A 281 -12.66 4.06 6.85
N PRO A 282 -13.80 4.22 6.16
CA PRO A 282 -14.93 3.29 6.23
C PRO A 282 -14.59 1.91 5.64
N ASP A 283 -15.42 0.90 5.92
CA ASP A 283 -15.31 -0.48 5.37
C ASP A 283 -15.63 -0.55 3.88
N ALA A 284 -16.56 0.28 3.44
CA ALA A 284 -16.88 0.44 2.03
C ALA A 284 -16.35 1.79 1.53
N PRO A 285 -16.01 1.88 0.24
CA PRO A 285 -15.63 3.14 -0.40
C PRO A 285 -16.68 4.23 -0.13
N PRO A 286 -16.26 5.39 0.42
CA PRO A 286 -17.20 6.46 0.74
C PRO A 286 -17.79 7.07 -0.54
N GLN A 287 -19.00 7.61 -0.42
CA GLN A 287 -19.63 8.42 -1.49
C GLN A 287 -19.44 9.92 -1.25
N GLU A 288 -19.22 10.32 0.00
CA GLU A 288 -19.07 11.70 0.44
C GLU A 288 -18.18 11.76 1.69
N GLY A 289 -17.75 12.96 2.06
CA GLY A 289 -16.96 13.22 3.26
C GLY A 289 -15.48 13.54 2.97
N ILE A 290 -14.77 13.90 4.04
CA ILE A 290 -13.35 14.24 4.01
C ILE A 290 -12.59 13.21 4.84
N PHE A 291 -11.60 12.57 4.25
CA PHE A 291 -10.82 11.52 4.88
C PHE A 291 -9.35 11.91 4.90
N VAL A 292 -8.71 11.79 6.06
CA VAL A 292 -7.29 12.09 6.22
C VAL A 292 -6.48 10.82 6.03
N ILE A 293 -5.47 10.91 5.18
CA ILE A 293 -4.48 9.85 4.95
C ILE A 293 -3.10 10.41 5.27
N ASP A 294 -2.32 9.65 6.03
CA ASP A 294 -0.95 10.00 6.37
C ASP A 294 0.01 9.00 5.74
N THR A 295 0.81 9.46 4.78
CA THR A 295 1.76 8.62 4.05
C THR A 295 2.88 8.09 4.96
N SER A 296 3.17 8.77 6.06
CA SER A 296 4.13 8.28 7.05
C SER A 296 3.60 7.04 7.80
N ASP A 297 2.28 6.95 8.07
CA ASP A 297 1.65 5.74 8.60
C ASP A 297 1.56 4.62 7.56
N LEU A 298 1.28 4.97 6.30
CA LEU A 298 1.25 3.99 5.21
C LEU A 298 2.63 3.35 5.01
N PHE A 299 3.69 4.18 5.02
CA PHE A 299 5.04 3.66 4.90
C PHE A 299 5.44 2.83 6.14
N ALA A 300 5.10 3.28 7.36
CA ALA A 300 5.31 2.50 8.58
C ALA A 300 4.62 1.12 8.50
N ALA A 301 3.41 1.05 7.94
CA ALA A 301 2.75 -0.22 7.65
C ALA A 301 3.55 -1.09 6.67
N LEU A 302 4.02 -0.48 5.58
CA LEU A 302 4.74 -1.14 4.50
C LEU A 302 6.07 -1.70 4.99
N GLU A 303 6.85 -0.94 5.74
CA GLU A 303 8.12 -1.41 6.30
C GLU A 303 7.93 -2.31 7.53
N GLY A 304 6.74 -2.33 8.15
CA GLY A 304 6.45 -3.16 9.33
C GLY A 304 6.85 -2.53 10.66
N GLU A 305 6.96 -1.20 10.73
CA GLU A 305 7.23 -0.44 11.96
C GLU A 305 5.96 -0.33 12.82
N ALA A 306 6.05 -0.89 14.03
CA ALA A 306 4.97 -0.91 15.02
C ALA A 306 5.04 0.29 15.99
N GLY A 307 6.22 0.87 16.17
CA GLY A 307 6.49 1.97 17.07
C GLY A 307 6.10 3.34 16.51
N GLY A 308 6.55 4.38 17.21
CA GLY A 308 6.30 5.77 16.86
C GLY A 308 7.33 6.40 15.93
N ASP A 309 8.37 5.66 15.52
CA ASP A 309 9.41 6.18 14.63
C ASP A 309 8.84 6.30 13.22
N ARG A 310 8.57 7.53 12.80
CA ARG A 310 8.05 7.83 11.46
C ARG A 310 9.15 8.44 10.63
N ARG A 311 9.31 7.92 9.42
CA ARG A 311 10.35 8.37 8.49
C ARG A 311 9.96 9.68 7.84
N SER A 312 10.96 10.52 7.59
CA SER A 312 10.81 11.73 6.79
C SER A 312 10.40 11.41 5.35
N LEU A 313 9.84 12.42 4.67
CA LEU A 313 9.38 12.29 3.29
C LEU A 313 10.52 11.88 2.36
N GLU A 314 11.70 12.46 2.58
CA GLU A 314 12.93 12.12 1.86
C GLU A 314 13.27 10.63 1.96
N ARG A 315 13.29 10.08 3.20
CA ARG A 315 13.58 8.67 3.44
C ARG A 315 12.51 7.77 2.84
N VAL A 316 11.24 8.14 2.96
CA VAL A 316 10.14 7.41 2.32
C VAL A 316 10.32 7.38 0.81
N CYS A 317 10.58 8.53 0.18
CA CYS A 317 10.78 8.61 -1.27
C CYS A 317 11.99 7.78 -1.72
N ARG A 318 13.13 7.86 -1.01
CA ARG A 318 14.32 7.05 -1.28
C ARG A 318 14.00 5.56 -1.27
N HIS A 319 13.35 5.09 -0.22
CA HIS A 319 12.96 3.68 -0.05
C HIS A 319 11.90 3.23 -1.07
N LEU A 320 11.08 4.16 -1.56
CA LEU A 320 10.12 3.92 -2.65
C LEU A 320 10.74 4.09 -4.05
N GLN A 321 12.03 4.40 -4.14
CA GLN A 321 12.78 4.69 -5.39
C GLN A 321 12.23 5.89 -6.17
N ILE A 322 11.74 6.90 -5.45
CA ILE A 322 11.27 8.18 -5.98
C ILE A 322 12.40 9.19 -5.81
N SER A 323 12.93 9.72 -6.91
CA SER A 323 13.96 10.75 -6.88
C SER A 323 13.33 12.10 -6.49
N THR A 324 13.83 12.68 -5.41
CA THR A 324 13.39 13.98 -4.90
C THR A 324 14.37 15.09 -5.29
N THR A 325 13.86 16.30 -5.43
CA THR A 325 14.67 17.51 -5.61
C THR A 325 14.01 18.65 -4.86
N HIS A 326 14.82 19.50 -4.22
CA HIS A 326 14.34 20.71 -3.55
C HIS A 326 13.19 20.46 -2.56
N LEU A 327 13.32 19.46 -1.68
CA LEU A 327 12.44 19.27 -0.52
C LEU A 327 12.50 20.51 0.39
N HIS A 328 11.47 20.74 1.22
CA HIS A 328 11.22 22.02 1.90
C HIS A 328 10.79 23.14 0.94
N ASN A 329 10.09 22.73 -0.09
CA ASN A 329 9.27 23.57 -0.95
C ASN A 329 7.89 22.91 -0.93
N ALA A 330 6.90 23.58 -0.35
CA ALA A 330 5.62 22.95 -0.07
C ALA A 330 4.97 22.33 -1.32
N GLY A 331 5.16 22.93 -2.50
CA GLY A 331 4.69 22.39 -3.77
C GLY A 331 5.35 21.07 -4.16
N ASN A 332 6.68 20.98 -4.00
CA ASN A 332 7.44 19.76 -4.24
C ASN A 332 7.08 18.68 -3.21
N ASP A 333 6.98 19.04 -1.92
CA ASP A 333 6.69 18.10 -0.85
C ASP A 333 5.28 17.51 -0.98
N ALA A 334 4.29 18.32 -1.35
CA ALA A 334 2.95 17.84 -1.70
C ALA A 334 2.98 16.89 -2.91
N HIS A 335 3.77 17.22 -3.94
CA HIS A 335 3.91 16.35 -5.11
C HIS A 335 4.56 15.00 -4.76
N TYR A 336 5.69 15.01 -4.04
CA TYR A 336 6.38 13.78 -3.64
C TYR A 336 5.55 12.95 -2.65
N THR A 337 4.75 13.59 -1.79
CA THR A 337 3.75 12.92 -0.95
C THR A 337 2.71 12.18 -1.81
N MET A 338 2.22 12.81 -2.88
CA MET A 338 1.30 12.15 -3.82
C MET A 338 1.97 10.96 -4.54
N LEU A 339 3.20 11.12 -5.03
CA LEU A 339 3.94 10.03 -5.68
C LEU A 339 4.17 8.85 -4.71
N ALA A 340 4.50 9.14 -3.44
CA ALA A 340 4.66 8.12 -2.41
C ALA A 340 3.35 7.36 -2.18
N LEU A 341 2.23 8.06 -2.07
CA LEU A 341 0.90 7.45 -1.99
C LEU A 341 0.62 6.57 -3.21
N GLN A 342 0.78 7.09 -4.43
CA GLN A 342 0.51 6.36 -5.68
C GLN A 342 1.34 5.06 -5.75
N SER A 343 2.62 5.12 -5.37
CA SER A 343 3.55 3.98 -5.34
C SER A 343 3.11 2.88 -4.36
N MET A 344 2.55 3.26 -3.20
CA MET A 344 2.04 2.32 -2.20
C MET A 344 0.63 1.81 -2.53
N ALA A 345 -0.25 2.67 -3.03
CA ALA A 345 -1.66 2.37 -3.27
C ALA A 345 -1.88 1.57 -4.56
N SER A 346 -1.00 1.71 -5.57
CA SER A 346 -1.14 1.04 -6.87
C SER A 346 -0.45 -0.34 -6.94
N GLY A 347 0.29 -0.75 -5.90
CA GLY A 347 1.10 -1.97 -5.93
C GLY A 347 0.32 -3.29 -5.74
N ASP A 348 0.95 -4.30 -5.14
CA ASP A 348 0.31 -5.55 -4.68
C ASP A 348 -0.23 -5.42 -3.24
N PRO A 349 -0.86 -6.45 -2.64
CA PRO A 349 -1.07 -6.46 -1.18
C PRO A 349 0.23 -6.21 -0.40
N ILE A 350 0.12 -5.56 0.76
CA ILE A 350 1.22 -4.96 1.51
C ILE A 350 2.43 -5.88 1.71
N ASP A 351 2.17 -7.15 2.03
CA ASP A 351 3.22 -8.14 2.30
C ASP A 351 3.97 -8.56 1.02
N MET A 352 3.27 -8.57 -0.12
CA MET A 352 3.89 -8.83 -1.42
C MET A 352 4.71 -7.63 -1.87
N GLN A 353 4.21 -6.41 -1.69
CA GLN A 353 5.00 -5.19 -1.95
C GLN A 353 6.28 -5.18 -1.12
N ARG A 354 6.19 -5.46 0.18
CA ARG A 354 7.34 -5.52 1.08
C ARG A 354 8.38 -6.52 0.60
N GLU A 355 7.96 -7.75 0.25
CA GLU A 355 8.87 -8.80 -0.23
C GLU A 355 9.46 -8.49 -1.62
N LYS A 356 8.72 -7.81 -2.50
CA LYS A 356 9.24 -7.35 -3.81
C LYS A 356 10.29 -6.25 -3.65
N ARG A 357 10.05 -5.28 -2.75
CA ARG A 357 10.95 -4.15 -2.51
C ARG A 357 12.19 -4.56 -1.70
N TRP A 358 12.02 -5.37 -0.66
CA TRP A 358 13.08 -5.76 0.27
C TRP A 358 13.11 -7.28 0.49
N PRO A 359 13.50 -8.06 -0.54
CA PRO A 359 13.45 -9.51 -0.49
C PRO A 359 14.27 -10.05 0.68
N SER A 360 13.65 -10.93 1.48
CA SER A 360 14.28 -11.58 2.64
C SER A 360 14.76 -10.66 3.78
N ARG A 361 14.49 -9.35 3.76
CA ARG A 361 14.95 -8.38 4.78
C ARG A 361 14.07 -8.25 6.02
N THR A 362 12.99 -9.02 6.10
CA THR A 362 12.09 -9.10 7.27
C THR A 362 12.46 -10.24 8.22
N SER A 363 13.63 -10.85 8.03
CA SER A 363 14.10 -12.01 8.79
C SER A 363 14.98 -11.58 9.95
N ASN A 364 14.69 -12.07 11.15
CA ASN A 364 15.76 -12.24 12.14
C ASN A 364 16.73 -13.30 11.60
N ASN A 365 18.04 -13.11 11.81
CA ASN A 365 19.17 -13.92 11.30
C ASN A 365 19.13 -15.45 11.60
N THR A 366 18.04 -16.00 12.12
CA THR A 366 17.91 -17.38 12.60
C THR A 366 17.17 -18.33 11.66
N GLY A 367 16.70 -17.86 10.50
CA GLY A 367 16.10 -18.71 9.44
C GLY A 367 14.71 -19.31 9.74
N THR A 368 14.30 -19.41 11.00
CA THR A 368 12.96 -19.86 11.43
C THR A 368 12.04 -18.70 11.80
N PRO A 369 10.79 -18.63 11.30
CA PRO A 369 9.83 -17.62 11.73
C PRO A 369 9.48 -17.79 13.20
N GLN A 370 9.74 -16.77 14.01
CA GLN A 370 9.32 -16.71 15.41
C GLN A 370 8.02 -15.91 15.52
N THR A 371 7.15 -16.31 16.45
CA THR A 371 5.86 -15.64 16.66
C THR A 371 6.05 -14.27 17.32
N GLY A 372 5.36 -13.25 16.84
CA GLY A 372 5.39 -11.92 17.44
C GLY A 372 6.66 -11.10 17.17
N THR A 373 7.59 -11.58 16.32
CA THR A 373 8.78 -10.80 15.96
C THR A 373 8.48 -9.63 15.01
N GLY A 374 7.25 -9.54 14.51
CA GLY A 374 6.88 -8.52 13.54
C GLY A 374 7.44 -8.80 12.14
N VAL A 375 7.19 -7.84 11.25
CA VAL A 375 7.58 -7.87 9.84
C VAL A 375 8.43 -6.65 9.47
N LYS A 376 9.07 -6.04 10.47
CA LYS A 376 9.92 -4.86 10.29
C LYS A 376 11.06 -5.19 9.33
N VAL A 377 11.27 -4.31 8.35
CA VAL A 377 12.37 -4.39 7.39
C VAL A 377 13.63 -3.87 8.06
N ASN A 378 14.72 -4.64 7.91
CA ASN A 378 16.05 -4.18 8.29
C ASN A 378 16.65 -3.40 7.12
N PHE A 379 16.84 -2.10 7.33
CA PHE A 379 17.55 -1.22 6.42
C PHE A 379 19.00 -1.08 6.85
N ASP A 380 19.90 -1.06 5.89
CA ASP A 380 21.31 -0.81 6.15
C ASP A 380 21.57 0.69 6.33
N ALA A 381 22.66 1.05 7.02
CA ALA A 381 22.89 2.44 7.44
C ALA A 381 23.01 3.42 6.26
N TRP A 382 23.56 2.98 5.13
CA TRP A 382 23.68 3.80 3.91
C TRP A 382 22.37 4.01 3.16
N GLU A 383 21.32 3.25 3.49
CA GLU A 383 19.97 3.48 2.95
C GLU A 383 19.20 4.53 3.77
N GLU A 384 19.70 4.82 4.98
CA GLU A 384 19.10 5.71 5.96
C GLU A 384 19.70 7.12 5.94
N ASP A 385 20.94 7.23 5.48
CA ASP A 385 21.75 8.44 5.54
C ASP A 385 22.52 8.64 4.22
N GLU A 386 22.34 9.79 3.56
CA GLU A 386 23.07 10.12 2.33
C GLU A 386 24.56 10.38 2.59
N ASP A 387 24.90 10.87 3.80
CA ASP A 387 26.27 11.20 4.20
C ASP A 387 27.15 9.93 4.37
N PHE A 388 26.56 8.75 4.33
CA PHE A 388 27.28 7.46 4.42
C PHE A 388 28.00 7.11 3.12
N SER A 389 27.50 7.57 1.96
CA SER A 389 28.11 7.36 0.63
C SER A 389 29.54 7.93 0.56
N ASP A 390 29.82 8.95 1.36
CA ASP A 390 31.08 9.70 1.31
C ASP A 390 32.22 9.04 2.12
N GLN A 391 31.92 7.98 2.87
CA GLN A 391 32.90 7.29 3.73
C GLN A 391 33.50 6.02 3.11
N GLU A 392 32.90 5.45 2.06
CA GLU A 392 33.44 4.26 1.38
C GLU A 392 34.67 4.55 0.49
N GLY A 393 35.09 5.81 0.35
CA GLY A 393 36.26 6.21 -0.44
C GLY A 393 37.61 6.24 0.29
N ILE A 394 37.66 6.04 1.62
CA ILE A 394 38.88 6.37 2.42
C ILE A 394 39.66 5.14 2.94
N CYS A 395 39.09 3.92 2.92
CA CYS A 395 39.83 2.73 3.36
C CYS A 395 39.71 1.59 2.35
N GLY A 396 40.63 1.55 1.38
CA GLY A 396 40.96 0.29 0.71
C GLY A 396 41.40 -0.76 1.74
N PRO A 397 41.19 -2.06 1.48
CA PRO A 397 41.46 -3.10 2.46
C PRO A 397 42.95 -3.09 2.84
N ILE A 398 43.24 -2.80 4.10
CA ILE A 398 44.54 -3.11 4.70
C ILE A 398 44.59 -4.63 4.82
N ILE A 399 45.27 -5.27 3.87
CA ILE A 399 45.69 -6.66 4.01
C ILE A 399 46.72 -6.69 5.15
N LEU A 400 46.27 -6.99 6.35
CA LEU A 400 47.15 -7.38 7.44
C LEU A 400 47.56 -8.83 7.19
N ASP A 401 48.73 -9.02 6.59
CA ASP A 401 49.42 -10.31 6.51
C ASP A 401 49.80 -10.77 7.92
N ASN A 402 48.89 -11.49 8.58
CA ASN A 402 49.19 -12.28 9.77
C ASN A 402 49.49 -13.71 9.34
N ASN A 403 50.76 -13.99 9.05
CA ASN A 403 51.24 -15.36 8.91
C ASN A 403 52.20 -15.68 10.08
N PRO A 404 51.70 -16.27 11.18
CA PRO A 404 52.56 -16.92 12.16
C PRO A 404 52.87 -18.35 11.68
N ASP A 405 54.09 -18.82 11.97
CA ASP A 405 54.63 -20.17 11.73
C ASP A 405 55.32 -20.44 10.37
N LYS A 406 56.61 -20.06 10.33
CA LYS A 406 57.67 -21.01 9.96
C LYS A 406 58.79 -20.93 10.99
N GLY A 407 58.81 -21.91 11.90
CA GLY A 407 59.95 -22.21 12.76
C GLY A 407 61.02 -23.00 12.00
N GLU A 408 62.28 -22.68 12.29
CA GLU A 408 63.41 -23.62 12.30
C GLU A 408 63.52 -24.27 13.68
#